data_AF-A0A537WK21-F1
#
_entry.id   AF-A0A537WK21-F1
#
_cell.length_a   1.000
_cell.length_b   1.000
_cell.length_c   1.000
_cell.angle_alpha   90.00
_cell.angle_beta   90.00
_cell.angle_gamma   90.00
#
_symmetry.space_group_name_H-M   'P 1'
#
loop_
_entity.id
_entity.type
_entity.pdbx_description
1 polymer ?
#
loop_
_entity_poly.entity_id
_entity_poly.type
_entity_poly.pdbx_seq_one_letter_code
_entity_poly.pdbx_strand_id
1 'polypeptide(L)'
;MSDTVGDAERTAFADLTVAVPSLPRDEGGPVFHEPWEAQAFAMTLALYRRGLFTWPEWAAALSDEIKRAQQAGDPDRGDTYYRHWLNALERLVAEKGAT
;
A
#
# COMPACT_ATOMS: atom_id res chain seq x y z
N MET A 1 -1.83 -25.46 18.73
CA MET A 1 -2.24 -24.11 19.13
C MET A 1 -1.23 -23.15 18.54
N SER A 2 -1.71 -22.12 17.84
CA SER A 2 -0.98 -21.09 17.09
C SER A 2 -0.74 -21.37 15.61
N ASP A 3 -1.67 -20.90 14.77
CA ASP A 3 -1.37 -20.40 13.42
C ASP A 3 -2.18 -19.13 13.07
N THR A 4 -2.63 -18.39 14.09
CA THR A 4 -3.49 -17.20 13.92
C THR A 4 -2.76 -16.04 13.22
N VAL A 5 -1.43 -15.99 13.32
CA VAL A 5 -0.63 -14.92 12.69
C VAL A 5 -0.57 -15.11 11.17
N GLY A 6 -0.38 -16.35 10.69
CA GLY A 6 -0.34 -16.67 9.26
C GLY A 6 -1.69 -16.43 8.57
N ASP A 7 -2.79 -16.77 9.25
CA ASP A 7 -4.13 -16.52 8.72
C ASP A 7 -4.44 -15.02 8.61
N ALA A 8 -4.10 -14.23 9.63
CA ALA A 8 -4.31 -12.78 9.62
C ALA A 8 -3.46 -12.06 8.55
N GLU A 9 -2.27 -12.58 8.24
CA GLU A 9 -1.44 -12.08 7.13
C GLU A 9 -2.03 -12.42 5.78
N ARG A 10 -2.52 -13.64 5.62
CA ARG A 10 -3.18 -14.07 4.38
C ARG A 10 -4.49 -13.30 4.12
N THR A 11 -5.29 -13.04 5.16
CA THR A 11 -6.53 -12.26 5.04
C THR A 11 -6.25 -10.80 4.75
N ALA A 12 -5.34 -10.15 5.50
CA ALA A 12 -5.01 -8.75 5.25
C ALA A 12 -4.41 -8.54 3.85
N PHE A 13 -3.62 -9.50 3.37
CA PHE A 13 -3.11 -9.52 2.01
C PHE A 13 -4.24 -9.65 0.98
N ALA A 14 -5.15 -10.62 1.16
CA ALA A 14 -6.30 -10.80 0.27
C ALA A 14 -7.14 -9.51 0.20
N ASP A 15 -7.44 -8.90 1.33
CA ASP A 15 -8.22 -7.65 1.40
C ASP A 15 -7.50 -6.49 0.69
N LEU A 16 -6.19 -6.36 0.90
CA LEU A 16 -5.39 -5.35 0.22
C LEU A 16 -5.38 -5.54 -1.30
N THR A 17 -5.31 -6.78 -1.80
CA THR A 17 -5.36 -7.04 -3.25
C THR A 17 -6.72 -6.74 -3.87
N VAL A 18 -7.81 -6.86 -3.10
CA VAL A 18 -9.15 -6.45 -3.53
C VAL A 18 -9.25 -4.92 -3.55
N ALA A 19 -8.69 -4.26 -2.54
CA ALA A 19 -8.71 -2.80 -2.42
C ALA A 19 -7.80 -2.10 -3.45
N VAL A 20 -6.69 -2.73 -3.83
CA VAL A 20 -5.70 -2.18 -4.76
C VAL A 20 -5.40 -3.19 -5.88
N PRO A 21 -6.24 -3.25 -6.92
CA PRO A 21 -6.06 -4.19 -8.03
C PRO A 21 -4.78 -3.96 -8.84
N SER A 22 -4.19 -2.76 -8.78
CA SER A 22 -2.99 -2.38 -9.54
C SER A 22 -1.67 -2.75 -8.85
N LEU A 23 -1.71 -3.39 -7.67
CA LEU A 23 -0.50 -3.81 -6.95
C LEU A 23 0.35 -4.77 -7.81
N PRO A 24 1.62 -4.44 -8.11
CA PRO A 24 2.54 -5.35 -8.81
C PRO A 24 2.74 -6.63 -8.01
N ARG A 25 2.46 -7.79 -8.63
CA ARG A 25 2.53 -9.11 -7.98
C ARG A 25 2.83 -10.24 -8.97
N ASP A 26 3.45 -11.31 -8.46
CA ASP A 26 3.67 -12.59 -9.14
C ASP A 26 2.92 -13.74 -8.44
N GLU A 27 3.24 -15.00 -8.76
CA GLU A 27 2.63 -16.18 -8.14
C GLU A 27 2.90 -16.28 -6.62
N GLY A 28 3.92 -15.59 -6.11
CA GLY A 28 4.36 -15.61 -4.72
C GLY A 28 3.93 -14.40 -3.87
N GLY A 29 3.50 -13.29 -4.49
CA GLY A 29 3.02 -12.11 -3.76
C GLY A 29 3.44 -10.79 -4.42
N PRO A 30 3.46 -9.67 -3.67
CA PRO A 30 3.93 -8.40 -4.20
C PRO A 30 5.38 -8.50 -4.68
N VAL A 31 5.65 -7.94 -5.85
CA VAL A 31 7.03 -7.84 -6.36
C VAL A 31 7.65 -6.57 -5.78
N PHE A 32 8.85 -6.70 -5.24
CA PHE A 32 9.66 -5.60 -4.73
C PHE A 32 10.99 -5.54 -5.48
N HIS A 33 11.30 -4.40 -6.06
CA HIS A 33 12.55 -4.12 -6.75
C HIS A 33 13.65 -3.68 -5.77
N GLU A 34 13.26 -3.05 -4.66
CA GLU A 34 14.18 -2.52 -3.66
C GLU A 34 13.70 -2.86 -2.23
N PRO A 35 14.61 -2.98 -1.25
CA PRO A 35 14.23 -3.34 0.13
C PRO A 35 13.23 -2.38 0.79
N TRP A 36 13.27 -1.10 0.43
CA TRP A 36 12.39 -0.09 1.00
C TRP A 36 10.93 -0.27 0.55
N GLU A 37 10.68 -0.89 -0.60
CA GLU A 37 9.32 -1.13 -1.12
C GLU A 37 8.57 -2.14 -0.24
N ALA A 38 9.26 -3.21 0.16
CA ALA A 38 8.76 -4.18 1.11
C ALA A 38 8.46 -3.54 2.47
N GLN A 39 9.28 -2.58 2.91
CA GLN A 39 9.07 -1.83 4.14
C GLN A 39 7.83 -0.93 4.04
N ALA A 40 7.66 -0.19 2.95
CA ALA A 40 6.48 0.64 2.71
C ALA A 40 5.19 -0.19 2.73
N PHE A 41 5.20 -1.34 2.06
CA PHE A 41 4.10 -2.29 2.07
C PHE A 41 3.79 -2.81 3.49
N ALA A 42 4.81 -3.24 4.23
CA ALA A 42 4.65 -3.72 5.60
C ALA A 42 4.11 -2.64 6.55
N MET A 43 4.53 -1.39 6.38
CA MET A 43 4.01 -0.24 7.15
C MET A 43 2.52 0.00 6.84
N THR A 44 2.10 -0.06 5.58
CA THR A 44 0.69 0.06 5.21
C THR A 44 -0.16 -1.00 5.90
N LEU A 45 0.26 -2.28 5.86
CA LEU A 45 -0.44 -3.36 6.56
C LEU A 45 -0.48 -3.14 8.09
N ALA A 46 0.63 -2.71 8.69
CA ALA A 46 0.72 -2.48 10.13
C ALA A 46 -0.19 -1.33 10.58
N LEU A 47 -0.27 -0.24 9.82
CA LEU A 47 -1.11 0.91 10.13
C LEU A 47 -2.59 0.62 9.92
N TYR A 48 -2.94 -0.13 8.87
CA TYR A 48 -4.29 -0.65 8.68
C TYR A 48 -4.74 -1.53 9.84
N ARG A 49 -3.89 -2.48 10.28
CA ARG A 49 -4.18 -3.36 11.43
C ARG A 49 -4.38 -2.59 12.74
N ARG A 50 -3.73 -1.43 12.88
CA ARG A 50 -3.92 -0.52 14.01
C ARG A 50 -5.18 0.34 13.88
N GLY A 51 -5.91 0.23 12.78
CA GLY A 51 -7.15 0.97 12.52
C GLY A 51 -6.93 2.45 12.22
N LEU A 52 -5.71 2.86 11.82
CA LEU A 52 -5.42 4.27 11.50
C LEU A 52 -6.20 4.73 10.27
N PHE A 53 -6.41 3.83 9.32
CA PHE A 53 -7.22 4.02 8.12
C PHE A 53 -7.87 2.71 7.70
N THR A 54 -8.86 2.82 6.83
CA THR A 54 -9.56 1.71 6.18
C THR A 54 -9.04 1.48 4.77
N TRP A 55 -9.31 0.30 4.20
CA TRP A 55 -8.92 0.01 2.82
C TRP A 55 -9.50 0.95 1.76
N PRO A 56 -10.77 1.40 1.86
CA PRO A 56 -11.30 2.42 0.94
C PRO A 56 -10.56 3.76 1.04
N GLU A 57 -10.18 4.19 2.24
CA GLU A 57 -9.39 5.43 2.42
C GLU A 57 -7.99 5.28 1.81
N TRP A 58 -7.36 4.13 2.01
CA TRP A 58 -6.09 3.78 1.38
C TRP A 58 -6.17 3.81 -0.15
N ALA A 59 -7.16 3.12 -0.73
CA ALA A 59 -7.35 3.05 -2.18
C ALA A 59 -7.61 4.44 -2.78
N ALA A 60 -8.38 5.29 -2.09
CA ALA A 60 -8.61 6.68 -2.50
C ALA A 60 -7.32 7.51 -2.46
N ALA A 61 -6.56 7.44 -1.37
CA ALA A 61 -5.30 8.17 -1.21
C ALA A 61 -4.27 7.78 -2.30
N LEU A 62 -4.11 6.48 -2.55
CA LEU A 62 -3.21 5.98 -3.59
C LEU A 62 -3.66 6.39 -5.00
N SER A 63 -4.97 6.29 -5.28
CA SER A 63 -5.52 6.69 -6.58
C SER A 63 -5.32 8.19 -6.84
N ASP A 64 -5.49 9.03 -5.83
CA ASP A 64 -5.31 10.47 -5.95
C ASP A 64 -3.84 10.85 -6.17
N GLU A 65 -2.91 10.15 -5.50
CA GLU A 65 -1.48 10.37 -5.70
C GLU A 65 -1.03 9.97 -7.11
N ILE A 66 -1.46 8.80 -7.59
CA ILE A 66 -1.16 8.35 -8.96
C ILE A 66 -1.70 9.35 -9.99
N LYS A 67 -2.94 9.82 -9.83
CA LYS A 67 -3.52 10.85 -10.72
C LYS A 67 -2.71 12.15 -10.72
N ARG A 68 -2.24 12.60 -9.54
CA ARG A 68 -1.41 13.81 -9.42
C ARG A 68 -0.08 13.63 -10.11
N ALA A 69 0.58 12.49 -9.93
CA ALA A 69 1.84 12.19 -10.59
C ALA A 69 1.69 12.12 -12.12
N GLN A 70 0.64 11.45 -12.62
CA GLN A 70 0.31 11.39 -14.04
C GLN A 70 0.06 12.79 -14.61
N GLN A 71 -0.67 13.66 -13.90
CA GLN A 71 -0.88 15.06 -14.29
C GLN A 71 0.43 15.88 -14.29
N ALA A 72 1.38 15.53 -13.44
CA ALA A 72 2.71 16.14 -13.39
C ALA A 72 3.68 15.58 -14.45
N GLY A 73 3.23 14.65 -15.30
CA GLY A 73 4.00 14.09 -16.41
C GLY A 73 4.74 12.79 -16.09
N ASP A 74 4.41 12.10 -15.00
CA ASP A 74 4.96 10.78 -14.70
C ASP A 74 4.39 9.73 -15.69
N PRO A 75 5.26 9.04 -16.48
CA PRO A 75 4.82 8.04 -17.44
C PRO A 75 4.39 6.71 -16.80
N ASP A 76 4.45 6.55 -15.48
CA ASP A 76 4.02 5.34 -14.74
C ASP A 76 4.68 4.06 -15.28
N ARG A 77 6.02 4.01 -15.19
CA ARG A 77 6.83 2.89 -15.73
C ARG A 77 7.05 1.76 -14.73
N GLY A 78 6.22 1.66 -13.70
CA GLY A 78 6.30 0.64 -12.65
C GLY A 78 7.40 0.88 -11.60
N ASP A 79 8.48 1.56 -11.96
CA ASP A 79 9.55 2.01 -11.06
C ASP A 79 9.12 3.18 -10.14
N THR A 80 8.06 3.90 -10.51
CA THR A 80 7.47 4.97 -9.69
C THR A 80 6.31 4.51 -8.81
N TYR A 81 5.83 3.28 -8.98
CA TYR A 81 4.64 2.78 -8.29
C TYR A 81 4.76 2.83 -6.77
N TYR A 82 5.83 2.23 -6.19
CA TYR A 82 6.03 2.27 -4.75
C TYR A 82 6.39 3.67 -4.22
N ARG A 83 6.81 4.60 -5.10
CA ARG A 83 6.98 6.00 -4.71
C ARG A 83 5.62 6.67 -4.52
N HIS A 84 4.67 6.43 -5.41
CA HIS A 84 3.28 6.86 -5.21
C HIS A 84 2.65 6.21 -3.98
N TRP A 85 2.95 4.93 -3.74
CA TRP A 85 2.55 4.22 -2.53
C TRP A 85 3.05 4.92 -1.26
N LEU A 86 4.35 5.23 -1.21
CA LEU A 86 4.95 5.90 -0.06
C LEU A 86 4.37 7.30 0.15
N ASN A 87 4.27 8.10 -0.90
CA ASN A 87 3.68 9.45 -0.84
C ASN A 87 2.22 9.41 -0.33
N ALA A 88 1.42 8.46 -0.82
CA ALA A 88 0.04 8.27 -0.37
C ALA A 88 -0.01 7.87 1.12
N LEU A 89 0.90 7.01 1.57
CA LEU A 89 1.01 6.60 2.97
C LEU A 89 1.40 7.77 3.88
N GLU A 90 2.43 8.53 3.52
CA GLU A 90 2.87 9.70 4.28
C GLU A 90 1.74 10.73 4.41
N ARG A 91 1.05 11.01 3.30
CA ARG A 91 -0.09 11.92 3.29
C ARG A 91 -1.21 11.44 4.20
N LEU A 92 -1.59 10.17 4.09
CA LEU A 92 -2.69 9.59 4.88
C LEU A 92 -2.35 9.58 6.38
N VAL A 93 -1.11 9.25 6.74
CA VAL A 93 -0.62 9.28 8.13
C VAL A 93 -0.63 10.70 8.69
N ALA A 94 -0.17 11.68 7.90
CA ALA A 94 -0.18 13.09 8.29
C ALA A 94 -1.61 13.63 8.47
N GLU A 95 -2.54 13.31 7.56
CA GLU A 95 -3.95 13.70 7.67
C GLU A 95 -4.65 13.10 8.90
N LYS A 96 -4.22 11.91 9.35
CA LYS A 96 -4.77 11.20 10.52
C LYS A 96 -4.10 11.59 11.85
N GLY A 97 -3.13 12.52 11.84
CA GLY A 97 -2.54 13.10 13.04
C GLY A 97 -1.53 12.21 13.76
N ALA A 98 -0.91 11.26 13.06
CA ALA A 98 0.21 10.48 13.58
C ALA A 98 1.54 11.20 13.28
N THR A 99 1.83 12.28 14.01
CA THR A 99 3.11 13.01 14.01
C THR A 99 3.67 13.14 15.41
#